data_AF-A0A6J0MC06-F1
#
_entry.id   AF-A0A6J0MC06-F1
#
_cell.length_a   1.000
_cell.length_b   1.000
_cell.length_c   1.000
_cell.angle_alpha   90.00
_cell.angle_beta   90.00
_cell.angle_gamma   90.00
#
_symmetry.space_group_name_H-M   'P 1'
#
loop_
_entity.id
_entity.type
_entity.pdbx_description
1 polymer ?
#
loop_
_entity_poly.entity_id
_entity_poly.type
_entity_poly.pdbx_seq_one_letter_code
_entity_poly.pdbx_strand_id
1 'polypeptide(L)'
;MKNNPIAPLPRKKKKKKTSPLPSFSSIPDDVIVNVFARLSKSHYSSLCLVSKNFYSLLSSPDIYFARSLVGNTDCARLYVRLWLPNPSSISHHHHSWFNLGYRQGRLSLVPVKALSSSGSPDRLNSATVAVGSEIYEIGGSNEEQRTRAVRVLDCRSHTWRRAPDMKVARKHAKSYLLDDKIYVIRGCTRTEVTMTWGEVFDLKTQTWKTLPKPPPSGDDVNSVYHGVVFGGRLYGFTVNNKNYAYDPKEERWVREAGFVGLGRISGPWCVIGNVIFAEHGRMLKWCDPRNGKWSVVHGLSLIPVFTKHYRRTQLVNHGGKLVIIWEEWNGDQRDRSVWCAVISFEKRLTPSSTMWGKVEEFNVVLDSVPKSFKLSSCLSLLV
;
A
#
# COMPACT_ATOMS: atom_id res chain seq x y z
N MET A 1 102.34 10.71 -10.71
CA MET A 1 101.35 11.10 -9.68
C MET A 1 99.96 11.02 -10.32
N LYS A 2 99.11 10.10 -9.88
CA LYS A 2 97.80 9.81 -10.48
C LYS A 2 96.74 10.74 -9.89
N ASN A 3 96.03 11.48 -10.74
CA ASN A 3 94.86 12.27 -10.39
C ASN A 3 93.66 11.35 -10.16
N ASN A 4 93.14 11.31 -8.94
CA ASN A 4 91.83 10.70 -8.63
C ASN A 4 90.73 11.78 -8.77
N PRO A 5 89.66 11.54 -9.54
CA PRO A 5 88.50 12.42 -9.55
C PRO A 5 87.58 12.14 -8.34
N ILE A 6 87.06 13.23 -7.78
CA ILE A 6 86.13 13.27 -6.64
C ILE A 6 84.79 12.62 -7.03
N ALA A 7 84.29 11.68 -6.23
CA ALA A 7 82.99 11.03 -6.42
C ALA A 7 81.82 12.00 -6.21
N PRO A 8 80.70 11.90 -6.96
CA PRO A 8 79.55 12.76 -6.77
C PRO A 8 78.67 12.30 -5.59
N LEU A 9 78.18 13.27 -4.80
CA LEU A 9 77.24 13.07 -3.69
C LEU A 9 75.89 12.47 -4.17
N PRO A 10 75.22 11.64 -3.34
CA PRO A 10 74.04 10.90 -3.76
C PRO A 10 72.81 11.81 -3.90
N ARG A 11 72.11 11.69 -5.05
CA ARG A 11 70.84 12.38 -5.33
C ARG A 11 69.74 11.92 -4.36
N LYS A 12 69.20 12.85 -3.57
CA LYS A 12 67.97 12.66 -2.77
C LYS A 12 66.80 12.30 -3.70
N LYS A 13 66.30 11.07 -3.62
CA LYS A 13 65.04 10.66 -4.27
C LYS A 13 63.87 11.44 -3.65
N LYS A 14 63.23 12.33 -4.42
CA LYS A 14 61.94 12.94 -4.05
C LYS A 14 60.90 11.81 -3.95
N LYS A 15 60.39 11.54 -2.74
CA LYS A 15 59.18 10.71 -2.56
C LYS A 15 58.01 11.40 -3.27
N LYS A 16 57.44 10.75 -4.29
CA LYS A 16 56.12 11.14 -4.83
C LYS A 16 55.12 11.04 -3.68
N LYS A 17 54.46 12.15 -3.32
CA LYS A 17 53.26 12.12 -2.49
C LYS A 17 52.17 11.41 -3.31
N THR A 18 51.93 10.14 -3.02
CA THR A 18 50.71 9.46 -3.44
C THR A 18 49.55 10.11 -2.71
N SER A 19 48.69 10.83 -3.45
CA SER A 19 47.37 11.22 -2.95
C SER A 19 46.65 9.95 -2.48
N PRO A 20 45.90 9.99 -1.36
CA PRO A 20 45.10 8.84 -0.96
C PRO A 20 44.14 8.51 -2.12
N LEU A 21 44.03 7.23 -2.48
CA LEU A 21 42.98 6.78 -3.38
C LEU A 21 41.63 7.27 -2.85
N PRO A 22 40.70 7.73 -3.71
CA PRO A 22 39.36 8.10 -3.27
C PRO A 22 38.73 6.87 -2.60
N SER A 23 38.53 6.98 -1.29
CA SER A 23 37.84 5.96 -0.50
C SER A 23 36.34 6.22 -0.60
N PHE A 24 35.52 5.18 -0.69
CA PHE A 24 34.06 5.33 -0.63
C PHE A 24 33.58 6.03 0.64
N SER A 25 34.41 6.07 1.69
CA SER A 25 34.15 6.84 2.91
C SER A 25 34.20 8.36 2.72
N SER A 26 34.64 8.89 1.57
CA SER A 26 34.62 10.32 1.29
C SER A 26 33.29 10.79 0.65
N ILE A 27 32.42 9.86 0.27
CA ILE A 27 31.11 10.18 -0.31
C ILE A 27 30.10 10.30 0.84
N PRO A 28 29.31 11.38 0.89
CA PRO A 28 28.23 11.52 1.88
C PRO A 28 27.21 10.37 1.80
N ASP A 29 26.73 9.92 2.96
CA ASP A 29 25.80 8.79 3.08
C ASP A 29 24.48 9.03 2.32
N ASP A 30 23.98 10.25 2.29
CA ASP A 30 22.77 10.64 1.56
C ASP A 30 22.93 10.45 0.03
N VAL A 31 24.12 10.75 -0.50
CA VAL A 31 24.45 10.53 -1.91
C VAL A 31 24.52 9.03 -2.20
N ILE A 32 25.18 8.26 -1.33
CA ILE A 32 25.28 6.79 -1.46
C ILE A 32 23.87 6.16 -1.44
N VAL A 33 23.02 6.56 -0.50
CA VAL A 33 21.64 6.09 -0.40
C VAL A 33 20.84 6.45 -1.66
N ASN A 34 21.01 7.65 -2.22
CA ASN A 34 20.34 8.03 -3.48
C ASN A 34 20.79 7.17 -4.67
N VAL A 35 22.08 6.84 -4.75
CA VAL A 35 22.61 5.94 -5.77
C VAL A 35 22.03 4.54 -5.61
N PHE A 36 22.08 3.97 -4.41
CA PHE A 36 21.50 2.65 -4.13
C PHE A 36 20.01 2.62 -4.43
N ALA A 37 19.29 3.71 -4.16
CA ALA A 37 17.87 3.83 -4.46
C ALA A 37 17.54 3.69 -5.96
N ARG A 38 18.50 3.94 -6.84
CA ARG A 38 18.34 3.78 -8.31
C ARG A 38 18.69 2.38 -8.80
N LEU A 39 19.41 1.59 -8.01
CA LEU A 39 19.84 0.25 -8.39
C LEU A 39 18.74 -0.79 -8.17
N SER A 40 18.75 -1.88 -8.92
CA SER A 40 17.86 -3.02 -8.59
C SER A 40 18.33 -3.73 -7.33
N LYS A 41 17.39 -4.21 -6.50
CA LYS A 41 17.68 -4.93 -5.25
C LYS A 41 18.51 -6.19 -5.44
N SER A 42 18.51 -6.78 -6.64
CA SER A 42 19.36 -7.93 -6.97
C SER A 42 20.84 -7.66 -6.67
N HIS A 43 21.28 -6.41 -6.76
CA HIS A 43 22.66 -6.01 -6.50
C HIS A 43 22.96 -5.73 -5.02
N TYR A 44 21.94 -5.63 -4.16
CA TYR A 44 22.13 -5.21 -2.77
C TYR A 44 22.97 -6.21 -1.99
N SER A 45 22.76 -7.52 -2.23
CA SER A 45 23.57 -8.57 -1.60
C SER A 45 25.05 -8.39 -1.90
N SER A 46 25.40 -8.04 -3.15
CA SER A 46 26.78 -7.77 -3.55
C SER A 46 27.31 -6.46 -2.95
N LEU A 47 26.50 -5.40 -2.93
CA LEU A 47 26.89 -4.10 -2.38
C LEU A 47 27.10 -4.12 -0.86
N CYS A 48 26.29 -4.89 -0.13
CA CYS A 48 26.45 -5.14 1.30
C CYS A 48 27.83 -5.75 1.64
N LEU A 49 28.43 -6.50 0.70
CA LEU A 49 29.74 -7.11 0.89
C LEU A 49 30.91 -6.14 0.63
N VAL A 50 30.65 -4.99 -0.02
CA VAL A 50 31.70 -4.01 -0.38
C VAL A 50 32.22 -3.25 0.84
N SER A 51 31.34 -2.85 1.76
CA SER A 51 31.75 -2.19 3.00
C SER A 51 30.71 -2.30 4.11
N LYS A 52 31.17 -2.20 5.37
CA LYS A 52 30.27 -2.14 6.55
C LYS A 52 29.33 -0.93 6.48
N ASN A 53 29.78 0.19 5.92
CA ASN A 53 28.92 1.36 5.73
C ASN A 53 27.77 1.06 4.76
N PHE A 54 28.09 0.43 3.62
CA PHE A 54 27.08 0.06 2.64
C PHE A 54 26.06 -0.92 3.21
N TYR A 55 26.52 -1.91 3.98
CA TYR A 55 25.64 -2.81 4.72
C TYR A 55 24.70 -2.04 5.67
N SER A 56 25.25 -1.10 6.45
CA SER A 56 24.48 -0.26 7.39
C SER A 56 23.42 0.57 6.67
N LEU A 57 23.80 1.26 5.59
CA LEU A 57 22.90 2.11 4.79
C LEU A 57 21.82 1.30 4.08
N LEU A 58 22.15 0.13 3.52
CA LEU A 58 21.19 -0.76 2.86
C LEU A 58 20.26 -1.48 3.85
N SER A 59 20.66 -1.57 5.12
CA SER A 59 19.83 -2.09 6.22
C SER A 59 18.99 -0.99 6.89
N SER A 60 19.33 0.29 6.67
CA SER A 60 18.60 1.44 7.21
C SER A 60 17.23 1.62 6.53
N PRO A 61 16.18 2.10 7.25
CA PRO A 61 14.94 2.56 6.63
C PRO A 61 15.11 3.61 5.52
N ASP A 62 16.19 4.40 5.56
CA ASP A 62 16.39 5.56 4.67
C ASP A 62 16.42 5.18 3.20
N ILE A 63 16.90 3.97 2.88
CA ILE A 63 16.94 3.47 1.50
C ILE A 63 15.54 3.36 0.90
N TYR A 64 14.54 3.03 1.70
CA TYR A 64 13.16 2.90 1.23
C TYR A 64 12.53 4.26 0.99
N PHE A 65 12.81 5.23 1.86
CA PHE A 65 12.39 6.61 1.67
C PHE A 65 13.00 7.19 0.39
N ALA A 66 14.31 7.04 0.19
CA ALA A 66 15.00 7.50 -1.01
C ALA A 66 14.46 6.83 -2.28
N ARG A 67 14.14 5.53 -2.24
CA ARG A 67 13.52 4.82 -3.37
C ARG A 67 12.12 5.29 -3.70
N SER A 68 11.34 5.58 -2.67
CA SER A 68 10.03 6.20 -2.82
C SER A 68 10.14 7.53 -3.57
N LEU A 69 11.11 8.37 -3.22
CA LEU A 69 11.34 9.67 -3.87
C LEU A 69 11.78 9.53 -5.33
N VAL A 70 12.62 8.54 -5.63
CA VAL A 70 13.12 8.29 -7.00
C VAL A 70 12.07 7.56 -7.87
N GLY A 71 10.97 7.10 -7.28
CA GLY A 71 9.94 6.34 -7.99
C GLY A 71 10.39 4.92 -8.35
N ASN A 72 11.38 4.36 -7.64
CA ASN A 72 11.84 3.00 -7.89
C ASN A 72 10.94 1.99 -7.18
N THR A 73 10.14 1.27 -7.98
CA THR A 73 9.06 0.40 -7.52
C THR A 73 9.51 -1.02 -7.18
N ASP A 74 10.79 -1.37 -7.38
CA ASP A 74 11.37 -2.68 -7.00
C ASP A 74 11.31 -2.95 -5.47
N CYS A 75 10.91 -1.96 -4.66
CA CYS A 75 10.62 -2.11 -3.23
C CYS A 75 9.17 -2.37 -2.89
N ALA A 76 8.26 -2.11 -3.83
CA ALA A 76 6.86 -2.31 -3.54
C ALA A 76 6.64 -3.81 -3.34
N ARG A 77 6.01 -4.19 -2.22
CA ARG A 77 5.53 -5.55 -1.96
C ARG A 77 4.03 -5.50 -1.75
N LEU A 78 3.33 -6.50 -2.26
CA LEU A 78 1.89 -6.63 -2.09
C LEU A 78 1.60 -7.59 -0.97
N TYR A 79 0.84 -7.11 0.01
CA TYR A 79 0.37 -7.91 1.12
C TYR A 79 -1.12 -8.15 1.00
N VAL A 80 -1.51 -9.41 1.04
CA VAL A 80 -2.89 -9.86 0.90
C VAL A 80 -3.33 -10.47 2.22
N ARG A 81 -4.43 -9.97 2.76
CA ARG A 81 -5.06 -10.52 3.96
C ARG A 81 -6.21 -11.43 3.59
N LEU A 82 -6.13 -12.66 4.07
CA LEU A 82 -7.13 -13.70 3.83
C LEU A 82 -7.74 -14.11 5.17
N TRP A 83 -9.02 -14.41 5.14
CA TRP A 83 -9.76 -15.01 6.24
C TRP A 83 -9.89 -16.51 5.96
N LEU A 84 -9.21 -17.31 6.78
CA LEU A 84 -9.00 -18.74 6.59
C LEU A 84 -9.72 -19.53 7.67
N PRO A 85 -10.28 -20.72 7.38
CA PRO A 85 -10.76 -21.61 8.43
C PRO A 85 -9.60 -22.03 9.33
N ASN A 86 -9.87 -22.13 10.63
CA ASN A 86 -8.93 -22.65 11.61
C ASN A 86 -8.87 -24.19 11.46
N PRO A 87 -7.68 -24.79 11.26
CA PRO A 87 -7.56 -26.25 11.17
C PRO A 87 -8.09 -26.99 12.40
N SER A 88 -8.02 -26.34 13.58
CA SER A 88 -8.42 -26.94 14.86
C SER A 88 -9.89 -26.72 15.22
N SER A 89 -10.63 -25.90 14.46
CA SER A 89 -12.07 -25.71 14.66
C SER A 89 -12.76 -25.24 13.39
N ILE A 90 -13.76 -26.01 12.96
CA ILE A 90 -14.56 -25.77 11.75
C ILE A 90 -15.37 -24.46 11.86
N SER A 91 -15.64 -23.98 13.08
CA SER A 91 -16.42 -22.77 13.36
C SER A 91 -15.58 -21.51 13.58
N HIS A 92 -14.26 -21.63 13.73
CA HIS A 92 -13.38 -20.48 13.92
C HIS A 92 -12.56 -20.20 12.67
N HIS A 93 -12.40 -18.93 12.32
CA HIS A 93 -11.67 -18.49 11.14
C HIS A 93 -10.68 -17.42 11.53
N HIS A 94 -9.42 -17.59 11.14
CA HIS A 94 -8.36 -16.66 11.47
C HIS A 94 -7.93 -15.82 10.27
N HIS A 95 -7.46 -14.61 10.54
CA HIS A 95 -6.82 -13.79 9.52
C HIS A 95 -5.34 -14.13 9.36
N SER A 96 -4.91 -14.30 8.12
CA SER A 96 -3.52 -14.53 7.75
C SER A 96 -3.08 -13.57 6.66
N TRP A 97 -1.84 -13.09 6.79
CA TRP A 97 -1.20 -12.23 5.81
C TRP A 97 -0.33 -13.06 4.87
N PHE A 98 -0.36 -12.70 3.59
CA PHE A 98 0.43 -13.30 2.54
C PHE A 98 1.16 -12.21 1.80
N ASN A 99 2.41 -12.46 1.43
CA ASN A 99 3.17 -11.62 0.52
C ASN A 99 3.03 -12.18 -0.90
N LEU A 100 2.63 -11.34 -1.85
CA LEU A 100 2.62 -11.68 -3.26
C LEU A 100 4.00 -11.43 -3.85
N GLY A 101 4.63 -12.50 -4.32
CA GLY A 101 5.95 -12.43 -4.95
C GLY A 101 6.02 -13.31 -6.20
N TYR A 102 7.11 -13.15 -6.95
CA TYR A 102 7.40 -13.99 -8.10
C TYR A 102 8.20 -15.21 -7.65
N ARG A 103 7.69 -16.42 -7.90
CA ARG A 103 8.35 -17.69 -7.59
C ARG A 103 8.21 -18.64 -8.77
N GLN A 104 9.33 -19.24 -9.19
CA GLN A 104 9.35 -20.25 -10.26
C GLN A 104 8.68 -19.75 -11.56
N GLY A 105 8.90 -18.50 -11.96
CA GLY A 105 8.33 -17.98 -13.20
C GLY A 105 6.86 -17.56 -13.13
N ARG A 106 6.25 -17.47 -11.93
CA ARG A 106 4.85 -17.06 -11.77
C ARG A 106 4.61 -16.27 -10.48
N LEU A 107 3.54 -15.48 -10.44
CA LEU A 107 3.08 -14.85 -9.21
C LEU A 107 2.56 -15.91 -8.23
N SER A 108 2.88 -15.77 -6.95
CA SER A 108 2.46 -16.70 -5.91
C SER A 108 2.32 -16.00 -4.55
N LEU A 109 1.31 -16.40 -3.78
CA LEU A 109 1.12 -15.94 -2.41
C LEU A 109 1.94 -16.79 -1.43
N VAL A 110 2.76 -16.13 -0.63
CA VAL A 110 3.60 -16.75 0.39
C VAL A 110 3.11 -16.34 1.78
N PRO A 111 2.80 -17.29 2.68
CA PRO A 111 2.38 -16.97 4.03
C PRO A 111 3.44 -16.13 4.78
N VAL A 112 2.99 -15.08 5.45
CA VAL A 112 3.82 -14.27 6.35
C VAL A 112 3.75 -14.89 7.74
N LYS A 113 4.81 -15.59 8.15
CA LYS A 113 4.93 -16.16 9.49
C LYS A 113 5.40 -15.06 10.44
N ALA A 114 4.48 -14.47 11.20
CA ALA A 114 4.84 -13.41 12.13
C ALA A 114 5.50 -13.98 13.41
N LEU A 115 6.64 -13.42 13.82
CA LEU A 115 7.52 -13.97 14.87
C LEU A 115 7.16 -13.52 16.32
N SER A 116 5.89 -13.25 16.65
CA SER A 116 5.54 -12.66 17.96
C SER A 116 4.51 -13.45 18.78
N SER A 117 4.75 -13.48 20.10
CA SER A 117 4.00 -14.17 21.17
C SER A 117 2.57 -13.68 21.41
N SER A 118 2.15 -12.56 20.79
CA SER A 118 0.80 -12.02 20.93
C SER A 118 -0.15 -12.37 19.78
N GLY A 119 0.28 -13.20 18.82
CA GLY A 119 -0.49 -13.53 17.62
C GLY A 119 -0.88 -12.31 16.77
N SER A 120 -1.34 -12.55 15.53
CA SER A 120 -2.28 -11.58 14.94
C SER A 120 -3.53 -11.65 15.80
N PRO A 121 -4.03 -10.56 16.41
CA PRO A 121 -5.33 -10.66 17.05
C PRO A 121 -6.33 -10.95 15.95
N ASP A 122 -7.04 -12.05 16.08
CA ASP A 122 -8.01 -12.47 15.08
C ASP A 122 -9.23 -11.54 15.13
N ARG A 123 -9.08 -10.39 14.47
CA ARG A 123 -10.05 -9.31 14.47
C ARG A 123 -10.84 -9.35 13.19
N LEU A 124 -12.11 -9.69 13.33
CA LEU A 124 -13.05 -9.55 12.23
C LEU A 124 -13.28 -8.07 11.94
N ASN A 125 -13.35 -7.73 10.65
CA ASN A 125 -13.82 -6.41 10.19
C ASN A 125 -13.00 -5.21 10.69
N SER A 126 -11.71 -5.39 10.97
CA SER A 126 -10.78 -4.29 11.22
C SER A 126 -10.47 -3.54 9.93
N ALA A 127 -10.19 -2.25 10.06
CA ALA A 127 -9.69 -1.44 8.96
C ALA A 127 -8.17 -1.69 8.81
N THR A 128 -7.67 -1.66 7.58
CA THR A 128 -6.24 -1.84 7.28
C THR A 128 -5.73 -0.71 6.39
N VAL A 129 -4.53 -0.22 6.67
CA VAL A 129 -3.86 0.80 5.86
C VAL A 129 -2.35 0.56 5.84
N ALA A 130 -1.73 0.77 4.68
CA ALA A 130 -0.28 0.72 4.52
C ALA A 130 0.34 2.08 4.84
N VAL A 131 1.44 2.08 5.59
CA VAL A 131 2.25 3.26 5.92
C VAL A 131 3.71 2.87 5.76
N GLY A 132 4.36 3.30 4.67
CA GLY A 132 5.73 2.87 4.35
C GLY A 132 5.84 1.35 4.27
N SER A 133 6.63 0.77 5.17
CA SER A 133 6.83 -0.69 5.32
C SER A 133 5.95 -1.35 6.38
N GLU A 134 4.97 -0.62 6.92
CA GLU A 134 4.12 -1.07 8.02
C GLU A 134 2.66 -1.20 7.60
N ILE A 135 1.96 -2.19 8.16
CA ILE A 135 0.51 -2.31 8.03
C ILE A 135 -0.13 -2.00 9.37
N TYR A 136 -1.01 -1.00 9.40
CA TYR A 136 -1.82 -0.68 10.55
C TYR A 136 -3.14 -1.42 10.47
N GLU A 137 -3.42 -2.24 11.48
CA GLU A 137 -4.70 -2.87 11.71
C GLU A 137 -5.45 -2.12 12.83
N ILE A 138 -6.62 -1.58 12.50
CA ILE A 138 -7.31 -0.59 13.32
C ILE A 138 -8.73 -1.09 13.64
N GLY A 139 -9.04 -1.18 14.93
CA GLY A 139 -10.36 -1.58 15.40
C GLY A 139 -10.70 -3.02 15.05
N GLY A 140 -11.93 -3.24 14.60
CA GLY A 140 -12.53 -4.55 14.33
C GLY A 140 -13.35 -5.06 15.50
N SER A 141 -13.52 -6.37 15.57
CA SER A 141 -14.16 -7.03 16.69
C SER A 141 -13.46 -8.32 17.10
N ASN A 142 -13.37 -8.55 18.41
CA ASN A 142 -13.01 -9.82 19.02
C ASN A 142 -14.31 -10.40 19.60
N GLU A 143 -14.72 -11.61 19.21
CA GLU A 143 -15.90 -12.28 19.79
C GLU A 143 -17.14 -11.34 19.81
N GLU A 144 -17.39 -10.68 18.67
CA GLU A 144 -18.46 -9.69 18.43
C GLU A 144 -18.32 -8.31 19.12
N GLN A 145 -17.46 -8.19 20.13
CA GLN A 145 -17.19 -6.91 20.81
C GLN A 145 -16.29 -6.02 19.95
N ARG A 146 -16.73 -4.77 19.75
CA ARG A 146 -15.93 -3.74 19.06
C ARG A 146 -14.67 -3.43 19.85
N THR A 147 -13.57 -3.17 19.15
CA THR A 147 -12.32 -2.77 19.81
C THR A 147 -11.84 -1.40 19.36
N ARG A 148 -11.16 -0.69 20.27
CA ARG A 148 -10.42 0.54 20.00
C ARG A 148 -8.97 0.29 19.58
N ALA A 149 -8.50 -0.95 19.71
CA ALA A 149 -7.09 -1.23 19.71
C ALA A 149 -6.48 -1.12 18.31
N VAL A 150 -5.21 -0.73 18.27
CA VAL A 150 -4.43 -0.65 17.02
C VAL A 150 -3.21 -1.55 17.12
N ARG A 151 -2.93 -2.24 16.03
CA ARG A 151 -1.77 -3.13 15.88
C ARG A 151 -1.03 -2.78 14.61
N VAL A 152 0.28 -2.95 14.64
CA VAL A 152 1.14 -2.64 13.51
C VAL A 152 1.97 -3.87 13.20
N LEU A 153 1.93 -4.30 11.94
CA LEU A 153 2.82 -5.32 11.39
C LEU A 153 3.97 -4.62 10.68
N ASP A 154 5.19 -4.72 11.21
CA ASP A 154 6.38 -4.33 10.46
C ASP A 154 6.67 -5.44 9.43
N CYS A 155 6.57 -5.09 8.14
CA CYS A 155 6.72 -6.04 7.05
C CYS A 155 8.18 -6.39 6.72
N ARG A 156 9.16 -5.78 7.39
CA ARG A 156 10.59 -6.10 7.26
C ARG A 156 11.00 -7.18 8.23
N SER A 157 10.58 -7.05 9.49
CA SER A 157 10.86 -8.02 10.55
C SER A 157 9.76 -9.09 10.71
N HIS A 158 8.60 -8.88 10.07
CA HIS A 158 7.39 -9.71 10.25
C HIS A 158 7.00 -9.82 11.73
N THR A 159 7.07 -8.70 12.46
CA THR A 159 6.72 -8.64 13.89
C THR A 159 5.54 -7.71 14.13
N TRP A 160 4.70 -8.09 15.09
CA TRP A 160 3.58 -7.27 15.53
C TRP A 160 3.97 -6.40 16.72
N ARG A 161 3.51 -5.15 16.71
CA ARG A 161 3.60 -4.23 17.85
C ARG A 161 2.27 -3.53 18.10
N ARG A 162 2.10 -3.00 19.31
CA ARG A 162 0.96 -2.14 19.64
C ARG A 162 1.25 -0.70 19.18
N ALA A 163 0.20 -0.02 18.75
CA ALA A 163 0.17 1.43 18.61
C ALA A 163 -0.89 2.01 19.58
N PRO A 164 -0.91 3.32 19.83
CA PRO A 164 -1.93 3.96 20.65
C PRO A 164 -3.34 3.59 20.20
N ASP A 165 -4.18 3.18 21.16
CA ASP A 165 -5.56 2.82 20.91
C ASP A 165 -6.38 4.07 20.48
N MET A 166 -7.39 3.87 19.63
CA MET A 166 -8.39 4.90 19.30
C MET A 166 -9.14 5.35 20.56
N LYS A 167 -9.80 6.51 20.49
CA LYS A 167 -10.70 6.97 21.56
C LYS A 167 -12.02 6.21 21.53
N VAL A 168 -12.50 5.84 20.35
CA VAL A 168 -13.78 5.13 20.16
C VAL A 168 -13.55 3.75 19.55
N ALA A 169 -14.27 2.75 20.04
CA ALA A 169 -14.23 1.40 19.49
C ALA A 169 -14.99 1.33 18.15
N ARG A 170 -14.37 0.76 17.11
CA ARG A 170 -14.93 0.74 15.74
C ARG A 170 -14.82 -0.64 15.12
N LYS A 171 -15.88 -1.12 14.44
CA LYS A 171 -15.87 -2.30 13.55
C LYS A 171 -16.45 -1.94 12.18
N HIS A 172 -15.94 -2.52 11.09
CA HIS A 172 -16.27 -2.11 9.71
C HIS A 172 -15.88 -0.65 9.39
N ALA A 173 -14.91 -0.09 10.10
CA ALA A 173 -14.36 1.22 9.78
C ALA A 173 -13.61 1.19 8.44
N LYS A 174 -13.37 2.37 7.88
CA LYS A 174 -12.49 2.57 6.71
C LYS A 174 -11.32 3.47 7.11
N SER A 175 -10.13 3.14 6.63
CA SER A 175 -8.89 3.86 6.92
C SER A 175 -8.24 4.40 5.66
N TYR A 176 -7.68 5.60 5.74
CA TYR A 176 -7.02 6.28 4.62
C TYR A 176 -5.74 6.96 5.11
N LEU A 177 -4.67 6.90 4.32
CA LEU A 177 -3.42 7.63 4.57
C LEU A 177 -3.42 8.93 3.76
N LEU A 178 -3.19 10.05 4.43
CA LEU A 178 -3.04 11.38 3.82
C LEU A 178 -2.10 12.21 4.71
N ASP A 179 -1.07 12.83 4.12
CA ASP A 179 -0.13 13.75 4.80
C ASP A 179 0.40 13.25 6.16
N ASP A 180 0.98 12.04 6.20
CA ASP A 180 1.49 11.38 7.41
C ASP A 180 0.43 11.17 8.52
N LYS A 181 -0.85 11.16 8.15
CA LYS A 181 -1.96 10.93 9.08
C LYS A 181 -2.85 9.81 8.59
N ILE A 182 -3.32 8.99 9.52
CA ILE A 182 -4.31 7.95 9.25
C ILE A 182 -5.69 8.45 9.64
N TYR A 183 -6.58 8.55 8.67
CA TYR A 183 -7.97 8.94 8.85
C TYR A 183 -8.83 7.70 8.96
N VAL A 184 -9.56 7.54 10.07
CA VAL A 184 -10.43 6.40 10.33
C VAL A 184 -11.86 6.88 10.47
N ILE A 185 -12.75 6.41 9.61
CA ILE A 185 -14.15 6.86 9.54
C ILE A 185 -15.13 5.70 9.70
N ARG A 186 -16.33 6.00 10.22
CA ARG A 186 -17.44 5.06 10.50
C ARG A 186 -17.09 4.00 11.57
N GLY A 187 -17.98 3.01 11.68
CA GLY A 187 -17.77 1.76 12.42
C GLY A 187 -18.23 1.73 13.87
N CYS A 188 -18.88 2.79 14.36
CA CYS A 188 -19.42 2.92 15.72
C CYS A 188 -20.95 2.69 15.77
N THR A 189 -21.49 2.46 16.98
CA THR A 189 -22.93 2.23 17.26
C THR A 189 -23.67 3.50 17.65
N ARG A 190 -24.97 3.58 17.32
CA ARG A 190 -25.83 4.76 17.50
C ARG A 190 -26.10 5.17 18.95
N THR A 191 -25.73 4.34 19.93
CA THR A 191 -26.07 4.52 21.35
C THR A 191 -25.05 5.36 22.14
N GLU A 192 -23.94 5.78 21.54
CA GLU A 192 -22.91 6.60 22.21
C GLU A 192 -23.18 8.09 21.96
N VAL A 193 -23.69 8.78 22.98
CA VAL A 193 -24.19 10.17 22.94
C VAL A 193 -23.11 11.21 22.56
N THR A 194 -21.84 10.81 22.44
CA THR A 194 -20.67 11.65 22.09
C THR A 194 -19.96 11.24 20.78
N MET A 195 -20.65 10.58 19.84
CA MET A 195 -20.08 10.02 18.60
C MET A 195 -19.14 10.95 17.82
N THR A 196 -17.86 10.59 17.76
CA THR A 196 -16.88 11.10 16.78
C THR A 196 -17.09 10.40 15.43
N TRP A 197 -17.43 11.15 14.38
CA TRP A 197 -17.71 10.62 13.03
C TRP A 197 -16.51 9.85 12.45
N GLY A 198 -15.32 10.34 12.74
CA GLY A 198 -14.06 9.66 12.54
C GLY A 198 -13.02 10.17 13.52
N GLU A 199 -11.83 9.60 13.42
CA GLU A 199 -10.65 10.02 14.16
C GLU A 199 -9.45 10.07 13.22
N VAL A 200 -8.49 10.92 13.55
CA VAL A 200 -7.23 11.08 12.82
C VAL A 200 -6.09 10.70 13.75
N PHE A 201 -5.26 9.76 13.31
CA PHE A 201 -4.01 9.42 13.98
C PHE A 201 -2.87 10.15 13.32
N ASP A 202 -2.15 10.95 14.09
CA ASP A 202 -0.96 11.64 13.64
C ASP A 202 0.26 10.74 13.89
N LEU A 203 0.93 10.31 12.80
CA LEU A 203 2.04 9.36 12.88
C LEU A 203 3.27 9.94 13.59
N LYS A 204 3.43 11.28 13.59
CA LYS A 204 4.59 11.95 14.21
C LYS A 204 4.42 12.07 15.71
N THR A 205 3.26 12.55 16.15
CA THR A 205 2.96 12.74 17.57
C THR A 205 2.44 11.47 18.24
N GLN A 206 2.04 10.45 17.45
CA GLN A 206 1.40 9.23 17.92
C GLN A 206 0.13 9.53 18.74
N THR A 207 -0.65 10.54 18.33
CA THR A 207 -1.88 10.94 19.03
C THR A 207 -3.11 10.85 18.14
N TRP A 208 -4.26 10.59 18.78
CA TRP A 208 -5.58 10.57 18.13
C TRP A 208 -6.31 11.89 18.35
N LYS A 209 -6.84 12.47 17.28
CA LYS A 209 -7.74 13.63 17.29
C LYS A 209 -9.10 13.26 16.70
N THR A 210 -10.14 13.95 17.16
CA THR A 210 -11.48 13.80 16.59
C THR A 210 -11.50 14.40 15.19
N LEU A 211 -12.00 13.67 14.21
CA LEU A 211 -12.25 14.20 12.87
C LEU A 211 -13.63 14.87 12.87
N PRO A 212 -13.73 16.16 12.49
CA PRO A 212 -15.02 16.84 12.45
C PRO A 212 -15.96 16.14 11.47
N LYS A 213 -17.26 16.21 11.75
CA LYS A 213 -18.28 15.69 10.84
C LYS A 213 -18.41 16.63 9.64
N PRO A 214 -18.72 16.13 8.44
CA PRO A 214 -19.19 16.98 7.35
C PRO A 214 -20.39 17.84 7.79
N PRO A 215 -20.56 19.08 7.30
CA PRO A 215 -21.68 19.94 7.64
C PRO A 215 -23.02 19.21 7.48
N PRO A 216 -23.97 19.37 8.42
CA PRO A 216 -25.26 18.69 8.34
C PRO A 216 -26.02 19.19 7.11
N SER A 217 -26.42 18.25 6.25
CA SER A 217 -27.33 18.54 5.15
C SER A 217 -28.57 17.67 5.34
N GLY A 218 -29.37 17.96 6.38
CA GLY A 218 -30.42 17.06 6.85
C GLY A 218 -29.87 15.76 7.45
N ASP A 219 -30.77 14.85 7.83
CA ASP A 219 -30.59 13.65 8.69
C ASP A 219 -29.53 12.60 8.27
N ASP A 220 -28.65 12.88 7.30
CA ASP A 220 -27.81 11.90 6.61
C ASP A 220 -26.29 11.97 6.95
N VAL A 221 -25.92 12.42 8.15
CA VAL A 221 -24.50 12.55 8.55
C VAL A 221 -23.81 11.16 8.69
N ASN A 222 -24.58 10.08 8.80
CA ASN A 222 -24.08 8.69 8.84
C ASN A 222 -23.92 8.05 7.45
N SER A 223 -24.17 8.81 6.38
CA SER A 223 -24.40 8.24 5.05
C SER A 223 -23.14 8.17 4.19
N VAL A 224 -21.98 8.64 4.68
CA VAL A 224 -20.69 8.50 3.96
C VAL A 224 -20.26 7.05 3.94
N TYR A 225 -20.60 6.26 2.92
CA TYR A 225 -20.38 4.81 2.87
C TYR A 225 -18.95 4.43 2.45
N HIS A 226 -18.27 5.31 1.71
CA HIS A 226 -16.88 5.13 1.27
C HIS A 226 -16.16 6.48 1.12
N GLY A 227 -14.83 6.43 0.94
CA GLY A 227 -14.01 7.60 0.67
C GLY A 227 -12.74 7.27 -0.14
N VAL A 228 -12.11 8.30 -0.70
CA VAL A 228 -10.90 8.18 -1.51
C VAL A 228 -9.97 9.34 -1.21
N VAL A 229 -8.66 9.08 -1.18
CA VAL A 229 -7.65 10.14 -1.10
C VAL A 229 -7.20 10.47 -2.51
N PHE A 230 -7.30 11.74 -2.89
CA PHE A 230 -6.91 12.22 -4.21
C PHE A 230 -6.45 13.67 -4.12
N GLY A 231 -5.38 14.05 -4.82
CA GLY A 231 -4.94 15.44 -4.90
C GLY A 231 -4.76 16.14 -3.53
N GLY A 232 -4.28 15.40 -2.52
CA GLY A 232 -4.06 15.93 -1.16
C GLY A 232 -5.32 16.16 -0.32
N ARG A 233 -6.47 15.63 -0.74
CA ARG A 233 -7.74 15.72 0.00
C ARG A 233 -8.35 14.34 0.22
N LEU A 234 -9.08 14.19 1.31
CA LEU A 234 -9.90 13.01 1.59
C LEU A 234 -11.34 13.28 1.17
N TYR A 235 -11.82 12.58 0.16
CA TYR A 235 -13.19 12.67 -0.31
C TYR A 235 -14.07 11.61 0.38
N GLY A 236 -15.26 12.00 0.83
CA GLY A 236 -16.27 11.13 1.38
C GLY A 236 -17.55 11.15 0.54
N PHE A 237 -18.07 9.96 0.20
CA PHE A 237 -19.26 9.78 -0.62
C PHE A 237 -20.46 9.37 0.21
N THR A 238 -21.55 10.14 0.16
CA THR A 238 -22.80 9.80 0.84
C THR A 238 -23.77 9.00 -0.03
N VAL A 239 -24.68 8.24 0.60
CA VAL A 239 -25.75 7.48 -0.08
C VAL A 239 -26.59 8.35 -1.02
N ASN A 240 -26.78 9.64 -0.71
CA ASN A 240 -27.55 10.57 -1.53
C ASN A 240 -26.70 11.31 -2.59
N ASN A 241 -25.52 10.79 -2.94
CA ASN A 241 -24.59 11.40 -3.90
C ASN A 241 -24.11 12.81 -3.54
N LYS A 242 -24.21 13.21 -2.26
CA LYS A 242 -23.54 14.41 -1.76
C LYS A 242 -22.08 14.05 -1.48
N ASN A 243 -21.16 14.74 -2.15
CA ASN A 243 -19.73 14.52 -2.03
C ASN A 243 -19.11 15.63 -1.18
N TYR A 244 -18.25 15.24 -0.25
CA TYR A 244 -17.52 16.16 0.61
C TYR A 244 -16.02 15.90 0.45
N ALA A 245 -15.24 16.96 0.48
CA ALA A 245 -13.78 16.90 0.51
C ALA A 245 -13.29 17.47 1.85
N TYR A 246 -12.52 16.70 2.59
CA TYR A 246 -11.81 17.19 3.77
C TYR A 246 -10.52 17.85 3.32
N ASP A 247 -10.36 19.10 3.70
CA ASP A 247 -9.11 19.84 3.53
C ASP A 247 -8.30 19.74 4.83
N PRO A 248 -7.16 19.04 4.83
CA PRO A 248 -6.35 18.86 6.04
C PRO A 248 -5.66 20.15 6.50
N LYS A 249 -5.51 21.16 5.65
CA LYS A 249 -4.91 22.45 6.02
C LYS A 249 -5.88 23.32 6.80
N GLU A 250 -7.13 23.29 6.37
CA GLU A 250 -8.24 24.05 6.96
C GLU A 250 -8.96 23.25 8.06
N GLU A 251 -8.58 21.98 8.25
CA GLU A 251 -9.19 20.99 9.13
C GLU A 251 -10.73 20.90 9.02
N ARG A 252 -11.29 21.15 7.83
CA ARG A 252 -12.75 21.18 7.61
C ARG A 252 -13.18 20.48 6.33
N TRP A 253 -14.44 20.07 6.33
CA TRP A 253 -15.10 19.54 5.15
C TRP A 253 -15.68 20.66 4.30
N VAL A 254 -15.44 20.57 3.00
CA VAL A 254 -16.03 21.44 1.98
C VAL A 254 -16.94 20.60 1.11
N ARG A 255 -18.13 21.12 0.80
CA ARG A 255 -19.03 20.47 -0.16
C ARG A 255 -18.41 20.59 -1.56
N GLU A 256 -18.16 19.46 -2.20
CA GLU A 256 -17.50 19.44 -3.50
C GLU A 256 -18.51 19.14 -4.59
N ALA A 257 -18.66 20.09 -5.54
CA ALA A 257 -19.55 19.96 -6.69
C ALA A 257 -18.82 19.42 -7.93
N GLY A 258 -17.48 19.46 -7.97
CA GLY A 258 -16.69 19.11 -9.16
C GLY A 258 -16.59 17.61 -9.49
N PHE A 259 -16.87 16.72 -8.53
CA PHE A 259 -16.79 15.27 -8.72
C PHE A 259 -18.15 14.67 -9.12
N VAL A 260 -18.60 14.96 -10.35
CA VAL A 260 -19.94 14.57 -10.84
C VAL A 260 -20.06 13.04 -11.11
N GLY A 261 -18.94 12.34 -11.32
CA GLY A 261 -18.95 10.94 -11.77
C GLY A 261 -18.93 9.86 -10.69
N LEU A 262 -18.61 10.15 -9.43
CA LEU A 262 -18.29 9.10 -8.43
C LEU A 262 -19.49 8.55 -7.64
N GLY A 263 -20.64 9.24 -7.63
CA GLY A 263 -21.80 8.85 -6.81
C GLY A 263 -22.37 7.46 -7.11
N ARG A 264 -22.06 6.87 -8.28
CA ARG A 264 -22.59 5.57 -8.70
C ARG A 264 -21.60 4.41 -8.56
N ILE A 265 -20.44 4.63 -7.94
CA ILE A 265 -19.43 3.57 -7.80
C ILE A 265 -19.56 2.92 -6.42
N SER A 266 -20.05 1.69 -6.42
CA SER A 266 -20.13 0.80 -5.26
C SER A 266 -19.03 -0.28 -5.26
N GLY A 267 -18.20 -0.31 -6.31
CA GLY A 267 -17.14 -1.30 -6.51
C GLY A 267 -15.77 -0.86 -5.94
N PRO A 268 -14.78 -1.76 -5.93
CA PRO A 268 -13.41 -1.42 -5.57
C PRO A 268 -12.84 -0.39 -6.55
N TRP A 269 -12.02 0.51 -6.02
CA TRP A 269 -11.28 1.50 -6.81
C TRP A 269 -9.82 1.59 -6.38
N CYS A 270 -9.04 2.21 -7.25
CA CYS A 270 -7.63 2.47 -7.04
C CYS A 270 -7.26 3.80 -7.71
N VAL A 271 -6.41 4.58 -7.04
CA VAL A 271 -5.84 5.81 -7.60
C VAL A 271 -4.42 5.51 -8.09
N ILE A 272 -4.14 5.81 -9.36
CA ILE A 272 -2.81 5.68 -9.95
C ILE A 272 -2.45 7.02 -10.60
N GLY A 273 -1.45 7.68 -10.04
CA GLY A 273 -1.14 9.07 -10.40
C GLY A 273 -2.36 9.96 -10.19
N ASN A 274 -2.78 10.68 -11.24
CA ASN A 274 -3.94 11.58 -11.21
C ASN A 274 -5.22 10.95 -11.80
N VAL A 275 -5.30 9.63 -11.86
CA VAL A 275 -6.42 8.90 -12.45
C VAL A 275 -7.02 7.93 -11.44
N ILE A 276 -8.36 7.85 -11.42
CA ILE A 276 -9.10 6.88 -10.62
C ILE A 276 -9.54 5.74 -11.53
N PHE A 277 -9.22 4.51 -11.14
CA PHE A 277 -9.69 3.28 -11.75
C PHE A 277 -10.74 2.64 -10.84
N ALA A 278 -11.82 2.13 -11.43
CA ALA A 278 -12.86 1.43 -10.70
C ALA A 278 -13.45 0.31 -11.55
N GLU A 279 -13.87 -0.76 -10.89
CA GLU A 279 -14.75 -1.75 -11.52
C GLU A 279 -16.19 -1.25 -11.42
N HIS A 280 -16.85 -1.11 -12.57
CA HIS A 280 -18.25 -0.73 -12.62
C HIS A 280 -18.93 -1.32 -13.85
N GLY A 281 -20.04 -2.03 -13.61
CA GLY A 281 -20.83 -2.62 -14.69
C GLY A 281 -20.03 -3.64 -15.49
N ARG A 282 -19.22 -4.47 -14.80
CA ARG A 282 -18.42 -5.52 -15.43
C ARG A 282 -17.38 -4.99 -16.40
N MET A 283 -16.83 -3.82 -16.14
CA MET A 283 -15.75 -3.25 -16.94
C MET A 283 -14.81 -2.48 -16.02
N LEU A 284 -13.52 -2.53 -16.32
CA LEU A 284 -12.58 -1.57 -15.74
C LEU A 284 -12.82 -0.21 -16.41
N LYS A 285 -13.19 0.77 -15.60
CA LYS A 285 -13.34 2.15 -16.05
C LYS A 285 -12.30 3.03 -15.38
N TRP A 286 -11.94 4.10 -16.06
CA TRP A 286 -11.06 5.13 -15.55
C TRP A 286 -11.73 6.50 -15.66
N CYS A 287 -11.32 7.41 -14.79
CA CYS A 287 -11.81 8.78 -14.76
C CYS A 287 -10.66 9.72 -14.39
N ASP A 288 -10.50 10.80 -15.16
CA ASP A 288 -9.79 11.99 -14.65
C ASP A 288 -10.82 12.77 -13.81
N PRO A 289 -10.65 12.82 -12.49
CA PRO A 289 -11.62 13.47 -11.61
C PRO A 289 -11.81 14.96 -11.90
N ARG A 290 -10.87 15.63 -12.58
CA ARG A 290 -11.01 17.02 -13.01
C ARG A 290 -12.10 17.20 -14.09
N ASN A 291 -12.33 16.16 -14.87
CA ASN A 291 -13.28 16.17 -15.99
C ASN A 291 -14.55 15.36 -15.68
N GLY A 292 -14.53 14.54 -14.62
CA GLY A 292 -15.69 13.79 -14.09
C GLY A 292 -16.25 12.69 -15.00
N LYS A 293 -15.68 12.49 -16.20
CA LYS A 293 -16.18 11.54 -17.21
C LYS A 293 -15.52 10.17 -17.07
N TRP A 294 -16.34 9.16 -16.78
CA TRP A 294 -15.92 7.77 -16.80
C TRP A 294 -15.81 7.24 -18.22
N SER A 295 -14.69 6.59 -18.52
CA SER A 295 -14.44 5.92 -19.80
C SER A 295 -13.95 4.50 -19.55
N VAL A 296 -14.23 3.58 -20.48
CA VAL A 296 -13.76 2.19 -20.37
C VAL A 296 -12.28 2.10 -20.67
N VAL A 297 -11.57 1.22 -19.97
CA VAL A 297 -10.19 0.85 -20.31
C VAL A 297 -10.21 -0.22 -21.40
N HIS A 298 -9.53 0.05 -22.52
CA HIS A 298 -9.43 -0.88 -23.65
C HIS A 298 -8.27 -1.87 -23.48
N GLY A 299 -8.20 -2.92 -24.30
CA GLY A 299 -7.10 -3.89 -24.30
C GLY A 299 -7.19 -5.01 -23.25
N LEU A 300 -8.27 -5.04 -22.45
CA LEU A 300 -8.44 -5.99 -21.34
C LEU A 300 -9.47 -7.10 -21.61
N SER A 301 -9.82 -7.37 -22.87
CA SER A 301 -10.80 -8.40 -23.25
C SER A 301 -10.42 -9.81 -22.79
N LEU A 302 -9.11 -10.06 -22.58
CA LEU A 302 -8.57 -11.34 -22.13
C LEU A 302 -8.75 -11.60 -20.64
N ILE A 303 -9.10 -10.59 -19.82
CA ILE A 303 -9.24 -10.77 -18.38
C ILE A 303 -10.68 -11.14 -18.02
N PRO A 304 -10.95 -12.39 -17.57
CA PRO A 304 -12.29 -12.83 -17.23
C PRO A 304 -12.83 -12.22 -15.93
N VAL A 305 -12.03 -11.45 -15.16
CA VAL A 305 -12.39 -10.74 -13.92
C VAL A 305 -13.75 -10.07 -13.99
N PHE A 306 -14.10 -9.57 -15.17
CA PHE A 306 -15.29 -8.75 -15.32
C PHE A 306 -16.54 -9.54 -15.73
N THR A 307 -16.44 -10.82 -16.08
CA THR A 307 -17.57 -11.54 -16.71
C THR A 307 -18.49 -12.35 -15.77
N LYS A 308 -18.11 -12.65 -14.51
CA LYS A 308 -18.89 -13.53 -13.60
C LYS A 308 -19.48 -12.82 -12.38
N HIS A 309 -20.57 -13.39 -11.86
CA HIS A 309 -21.55 -12.74 -10.96
C HIS A 309 -21.22 -12.69 -9.45
N TYR A 310 -20.16 -13.34 -8.95
CA TYR A 310 -19.92 -13.44 -7.50
C TYR A 310 -18.42 -13.43 -7.15
N ARG A 311 -17.78 -12.26 -7.24
CA ARG A 311 -16.34 -12.12 -6.96
C ARG A 311 -16.09 -11.04 -5.92
N ARG A 312 -15.22 -11.36 -4.95
CA ARG A 312 -14.58 -10.36 -4.10
C ARG A 312 -13.34 -9.91 -4.83
N THR A 313 -13.27 -8.62 -5.16
CA THR A 313 -12.18 -8.05 -5.94
C THR A 313 -11.55 -6.91 -5.14
N GLN A 314 -10.22 -6.78 -5.23
CA GLN A 314 -9.47 -5.63 -4.72
C GLN A 314 -8.63 -5.05 -5.87
N LEU A 315 -8.61 -3.72 -5.96
CA LEU A 315 -7.81 -2.96 -6.92
C LEU A 315 -6.74 -2.22 -6.13
N VAL A 316 -5.48 -2.38 -6.48
CA VAL A 316 -4.35 -1.81 -5.75
C VAL A 316 -3.34 -1.19 -6.71
N ASN A 317 -2.84 -0.01 -6.36
CA ASN A 317 -1.74 0.63 -7.07
C ASN A 317 -0.43 0.00 -6.62
N HIS A 318 0.27 -0.63 -7.55
CA HIS A 318 1.57 -1.20 -7.31
C HIS A 318 2.56 -0.65 -8.32
N GLY A 319 3.33 0.36 -7.89
CA GLY A 319 4.37 0.93 -8.72
C GLY A 319 3.88 1.56 -10.03
N GLY A 320 2.71 2.19 -10.01
CA GLY A 320 2.11 2.78 -11.22
C GLY A 320 1.35 1.77 -12.09
N LYS A 321 1.36 0.48 -11.73
CA LYS A 321 0.55 -0.57 -12.35
C LYS A 321 -0.68 -0.85 -11.50
N LEU A 322 -1.78 -1.24 -12.13
CA LEU A 322 -2.94 -1.75 -11.41
C LEU A 322 -2.75 -3.24 -11.16
N VAL A 323 -2.85 -3.62 -9.89
CA VAL A 323 -2.98 -5.02 -9.51
C VAL A 323 -4.43 -5.29 -9.13
N ILE A 324 -5.01 -6.29 -9.79
CA ILE A 324 -6.35 -6.79 -9.50
C ILE A 324 -6.18 -8.17 -8.87
N ILE A 325 -6.72 -8.36 -7.67
CA ILE A 325 -6.78 -9.65 -7.00
C ILE A 325 -8.24 -10.01 -6.73
N TRP A 326 -8.64 -11.23 -7.05
CA TRP A 326 -10.01 -11.69 -6.88
C TRP A 326 -10.10 -13.16 -6.52
N GLU A 327 -11.25 -13.52 -5.97
CA GLU A 327 -11.64 -14.91 -5.79
C GLU A 327 -12.47 -15.43 -6.95
N GLU A 328 -12.25 -16.69 -7.30
CA GLU A 328 -13.03 -17.39 -8.30
C GLU A 328 -13.36 -18.80 -7.84
N TRP A 329 -14.60 -19.24 -8.09
CA TRP A 329 -15.00 -20.62 -7.85
C TRP A 329 -14.41 -21.54 -8.92
N ASN A 330 -13.87 -22.67 -8.47
CA ASN A 330 -13.47 -23.74 -9.37
C ASN A 330 -14.73 -24.45 -9.92
N GLY A 331 -14.60 -25.14 -11.06
CA GLY A 331 -15.73 -25.76 -11.78
C GLY A 331 -16.64 -26.63 -10.92
N ASP A 332 -16.06 -27.37 -9.97
CA ASP A 332 -16.80 -28.27 -9.07
C ASP A 332 -17.50 -27.56 -7.90
N GLN A 333 -17.35 -26.22 -7.81
CA GLN A 333 -17.85 -25.36 -6.72
C GLN A 333 -17.52 -25.87 -5.31
N ARG A 334 -16.49 -26.71 -5.16
CA ARG A 334 -16.00 -27.20 -3.86
C ARG A 334 -14.96 -26.26 -3.27
N ASP A 335 -14.05 -25.79 -4.11
CA ASP A 335 -12.97 -24.89 -3.73
C ASP A 335 -13.00 -23.60 -4.55
N ARG A 336 -12.31 -22.59 -4.02
CA ARG A 336 -12.02 -21.34 -4.74
C ARG A 336 -10.54 -21.27 -5.06
N SER A 337 -10.20 -20.36 -5.94
CA SER A 337 -8.81 -19.99 -6.21
C SER A 337 -8.68 -18.47 -6.13
N VAL A 338 -7.50 -18.00 -5.72
CA VAL A 338 -7.17 -16.58 -5.74
C VAL A 338 -6.37 -16.29 -6.99
N TRP A 339 -6.86 -15.36 -7.78
CA TRP A 339 -6.24 -14.94 -9.02
C TRP A 339 -5.67 -13.55 -8.90
N CYS A 340 -4.61 -13.29 -9.67
CA CYS A 340 -3.99 -11.98 -9.76
C CYS A 340 -3.77 -11.59 -11.21
N ALA A 341 -3.98 -10.31 -11.53
CA ALA A 341 -3.62 -9.69 -12.78
C ALA A 341 -2.82 -8.41 -12.52
N VAL A 342 -1.73 -8.22 -13.25
CA VAL A 342 -0.93 -6.98 -13.24
C VAL A 342 -1.10 -6.29 -14.58
N ILE A 343 -1.54 -5.04 -14.53
CA ILE A 343 -1.92 -4.26 -15.71
C ILE A 343 -1.12 -2.95 -15.72
N SER A 344 -0.36 -2.72 -16.79
CA SER A 344 0.18 -1.39 -17.11
C SER A 344 -0.77 -0.64 -18.02
N PHE A 345 -0.72 0.70 -17.96
CA PHE A 345 -1.57 1.55 -18.77
C PHE A 345 -0.78 2.44 -19.70
N GLU A 346 -1.34 2.63 -20.89
CA GLU A 346 -0.89 3.58 -21.89
C GLU A 346 -2.04 4.54 -22.19
N LYS A 347 -1.83 5.83 -21.96
CA LYS A 347 -2.79 6.86 -22.36
C LYS A 347 -2.49 7.27 -23.79
N ARG A 348 -3.43 7.05 -24.69
CA ARG A 348 -3.32 7.45 -26.10
C ARG A 348 -4.06 8.75 -26.34
N LEU A 349 -3.33 9.73 -26.87
CA LEU A 349 -3.85 11.06 -27.21
C LEU A 349 -4.64 10.98 -28.51
N THR A 350 -5.86 10.44 -28.42
CA THR A 350 -6.90 10.55 -29.45
C THR A 350 -7.78 11.78 -29.15
N PRO A 351 -8.62 12.27 -30.08
CA PRO A 351 -9.56 13.36 -29.82
C PRO A 351 -10.46 13.14 -28.58
N SER A 352 -10.66 11.88 -28.20
CA SER A 352 -11.44 11.46 -27.03
C SER A 352 -10.61 11.08 -25.80
N SER A 353 -9.27 11.12 -25.85
CA SER A 353 -8.33 10.55 -24.86
C SER A 353 -8.71 9.12 -24.45
N THR A 354 -8.02 8.12 -25.00
CA THR A 354 -8.31 6.71 -24.66
C THR A 354 -7.26 6.13 -23.70
N MET A 355 -7.68 5.23 -22.82
CA MET A 355 -6.79 4.48 -21.94
C MET A 355 -6.76 3.02 -22.37
N TRP A 356 -5.56 2.51 -22.60
CA TRP A 356 -5.32 1.12 -22.96
C TRP A 356 -4.58 0.42 -21.82
N GLY A 357 -5.07 -0.73 -21.40
CA GLY A 357 -4.42 -1.62 -20.46
C GLY A 357 -3.68 -2.73 -21.21
N LYS A 358 -2.44 -3.01 -20.80
CA LYS A 358 -1.68 -4.19 -21.21
C LYS A 358 -1.58 -5.13 -20.02
N VAL A 359 -2.01 -6.37 -20.20
CA VAL A 359 -1.82 -7.43 -19.20
C VAL A 359 -0.37 -7.86 -19.23
N GLU A 360 0.34 -7.67 -18.13
CA GLU A 360 1.74 -8.09 -18.00
C GLU A 360 1.84 -9.48 -17.38
N GLU A 361 1.04 -9.73 -16.35
CA GLU A 361 1.00 -11.00 -15.63
C GLU A 361 -0.45 -11.34 -15.31
N PHE A 362 -0.80 -12.62 -15.42
CA PHE A 362 -2.13 -13.13 -15.14
C PHE A 362 -2.07 -14.62 -14.83
N ASN A 363 -2.24 -14.98 -13.55
CA ASN A 363 -2.24 -16.38 -13.13
C ASN A 363 -2.94 -16.58 -11.78
N VAL A 364 -3.21 -17.84 -11.46
CA VAL A 364 -3.62 -18.25 -10.11
C VAL A 364 -2.44 -18.11 -9.17
N VAL A 365 -2.63 -17.39 -8.06
CA VAL A 365 -1.60 -17.12 -7.05
C VAL A 365 -1.76 -17.97 -5.79
N LEU A 366 -2.94 -18.55 -5.59
CA LEU A 366 -3.23 -19.54 -4.57
C LEU A 366 -4.33 -20.49 -5.09
N ASP A 367 -3.94 -21.73 -5.33
CA ASP A 367 -4.84 -22.79 -5.79
C ASP A 367 -5.62 -23.39 -4.61
N SER A 368 -6.89 -23.74 -4.86
CA SER A 368 -7.71 -24.62 -4.02
C SER A 368 -7.81 -24.22 -2.54
N VAL A 369 -8.50 -23.11 -2.26
CA VAL A 369 -8.86 -22.68 -0.92
C VAL A 369 -10.27 -23.11 -0.52
N PRO A 370 -10.53 -23.44 0.77
CA PRO A 370 -11.85 -23.88 1.23
C PRO A 370 -12.97 -22.86 0.97
N LYS A 371 -14.24 -23.30 0.84
CA LYS A 371 -15.40 -22.42 0.60
C LYS A 371 -15.54 -21.25 1.57
N SER A 372 -15.14 -21.44 2.82
CA SER A 372 -15.25 -20.45 3.88
C SER A 372 -14.22 -19.32 3.78
N PHE A 373 -13.25 -19.47 2.87
CA PHE A 373 -12.24 -18.48 2.53
C PHE A 373 -12.85 -17.15 2.11
N LYS A 374 -12.27 -16.04 2.59
CA LYS A 374 -12.62 -14.68 2.19
C LYS A 374 -11.40 -13.76 2.07
N LEU A 375 -11.28 -13.06 0.95
CA LEU A 375 -10.37 -11.98 0.63
C LEU A 375 -10.85 -10.75 1.40
N SER A 376 -9.97 -10.24 2.24
CA SER A 376 -10.27 -9.17 3.20
C SER A 376 -9.67 -7.84 2.76
N SER A 377 -8.36 -7.81 2.49
CA SER A 377 -7.67 -6.61 2.00
C SER A 377 -6.45 -6.96 1.16
N CYS A 378 -6.05 -6.04 0.29
CA CYS A 378 -4.80 -6.10 -0.45
C CYS A 378 -4.14 -4.72 -0.36
N LEU A 379 -2.87 -4.67 0.03
CA LEU A 379 -2.14 -3.44 0.30
C LEU A 379 -0.78 -3.47 -0.41
N SER A 380 -0.41 -2.35 -1.02
CA SER A 380 0.94 -2.15 -1.56
C SER A 380 1.78 -1.37 -0.56
N LEU A 381 2.94 -1.91 -0.22
CA LEU A 381 3.86 -1.36 0.78
C LEU A 381 5.23 -1.14 0.19
N LEU A 382 5.96 -0.13 0.66
CA LEU A 382 7.35 0.08 0.32
C LEU A 382 8.21 -0.65 1.36
N VAL A 383 8.83 -1.76 0.97
CA VAL A 383 9.59 -2.68 1.85
C VAL A 383 10.91 -3.08 1.21
#